data_AF-A0A2S8Y6J2-F1
#
_entry.id   AF-A0A2S8Y6J2-F1
#
_cell.length_a   1.000
_cell.length_b   1.000
_cell.length_c   1.000
_cell.angle_alpha   90.00
_cell.angle_beta   90.00
_cell.angle_gamma   90.00
#
_symmetry.space_group_name_H-M   'P 1'
#
loop_
_entity.id
_entity.type
_entity.pdbx_description
1 polymer ?
#
loop_
_entity_poly.entity_id
_entity_poly.type
_entity_poly.pdbx_seq_one_letter_code
_entity_poly.pdbx_strand_id
1 'polypeptide(L)'
;MTDYTELKRAAERIVEVQTSQDVPIGILFDEFEALASPEAVLALIAESERLNAENKQLILLECYGGTAQAAINLLAERDQLKAELEKAELIGRIACNFDGYKAVLDERDQLKAENEELATAMSEILRVTPMGLEAFGIAALALGELGVNKEVQS
;
A
#
# COMPACT_ATOMS: atom_id res chain seq x y z
N MET A 1 32.91 -35.20 -19.57
CA MET A 1 33.06 -34.10 -20.54
C MET A 1 34.08 -34.55 -21.56
N THR A 2 33.63 -34.80 -22.79
CA THR A 2 34.52 -35.25 -23.86
C THR A 2 35.32 -34.06 -24.36
N ASP A 3 36.63 -34.21 -24.49
CA ASP A 3 37.53 -33.16 -24.97
C ASP A 3 37.58 -33.23 -26.50
N TYR A 4 37.05 -32.20 -27.16
CA TYR A 4 37.05 -32.07 -28.63
C TYR A 4 38.15 -31.11 -29.13
N THR A 5 39.14 -30.76 -28.30
CA THR A 5 40.19 -29.78 -28.64
C THR A 5 41.01 -30.18 -29.86
N GLU A 6 41.35 -31.46 -30.00
CA GLU A 6 42.11 -31.94 -31.18
C GLU A 6 41.26 -31.95 -32.45
N LEU A 7 39.99 -32.39 -32.35
CA LEU A 7 39.03 -32.33 -33.44
C LEU A 7 38.79 -30.88 -33.90
N LYS A 8 38.68 -29.93 -32.96
CA LYS A 8 38.58 -28.49 -33.23
C LYS A 8 39.83 -27.98 -33.94
N ARG A 9 41.03 -28.30 -33.44
CA ARG A 9 42.30 -27.88 -34.07
C ARG A 9 42.46 -28.46 -35.48
N ALA A 10 42.04 -29.70 -35.71
CA ALA A 10 42.07 -30.31 -37.04
C ALA A 10 41.08 -29.63 -38.00
N ALA A 11 39.86 -29.36 -37.55
CA ALA A 11 38.84 -28.65 -38.33
C ALA A 11 39.32 -27.23 -38.72
N GLU A 12 39.87 -26.47 -37.76
CA GLU A 12 40.39 -25.12 -37.97
C GLU A 12 41.54 -25.12 -39.01
N ARG A 13 42.48 -26.06 -38.92
CA ARG A 13 43.56 -26.23 -39.91
C ARG A 13 43.05 -26.49 -41.32
N ILE A 14 42.00 -27.32 -41.47
CA ILE A 14 41.40 -27.57 -42.79
C ILE A 14 40.75 -26.32 -43.35
N VAL A 15 40.00 -25.57 -42.52
CA VAL A 15 39.33 -24.33 -42.94
C VAL A 15 40.36 -23.28 -43.37
N GLU A 16 41.46 -23.13 -42.62
CA GLU A 16 42.55 -22.22 -42.98
C GLU A 16 43.18 -22.60 -44.32
N VAL A 17 43.48 -23.88 -44.53
CA VAL A 17 44.13 -24.35 -45.75
C VAL A 17 43.20 -24.30 -46.96
N GLN A 18 41.90 -24.53 -46.81
CA GLN A 18 40.91 -24.39 -47.90
C GLN A 18 40.86 -22.98 -48.50
N THR A 19 41.31 -21.96 -47.76
CA THR A 19 41.40 -20.57 -48.25
C THR A 19 42.72 -20.26 -48.97
N SER A 20 43.67 -21.21 -49.01
CA SER A 20 44.99 -21.08 -49.64
C SER A 20 45.16 -22.08 -50.80
N GLN A 21 45.61 -21.64 -51.97
CA GLN A 21 45.67 -22.48 -53.19
C GLN A 21 46.86 -23.46 -53.27
N ASP A 22 47.75 -23.52 -52.26
CA ASP A 22 49.09 -24.12 -52.42
C ASP A 22 49.41 -25.36 -51.54
N VAL A 23 48.45 -25.93 -50.79
CA VAL A 23 48.74 -27.04 -49.86
C VAL A 23 48.09 -28.36 -50.29
N PRO A 24 48.79 -29.51 -50.22
CA PRO A 24 48.18 -30.83 -50.38
C PRO A 24 47.23 -31.13 -49.21
N ILE A 25 45.95 -30.88 -49.43
CA ILE A 25 44.86 -30.98 -48.44
C ILE A 25 44.62 -32.42 -47.94
N GLY A 26 45.02 -33.45 -48.70
CA GLY A 26 44.67 -34.85 -48.43
C GLY A 26 45.04 -35.36 -47.03
N ILE A 27 46.28 -35.12 -46.57
CA ILE A 27 46.75 -35.62 -45.26
C ILE A 27 45.97 -34.99 -44.09
N LEU A 28 45.56 -33.72 -44.24
CA LEU A 28 44.78 -33.02 -43.21
C LEU A 28 43.36 -33.57 -43.12
N PHE A 29 42.76 -33.96 -44.26
CA PHE A 29 41.44 -34.59 -44.28
C PHE A 29 41.47 -35.98 -43.64
N ASP A 30 42.51 -36.78 -43.88
CA ASP A 30 42.65 -38.09 -43.24
C ASP A 30 42.76 -37.97 -41.71
N GLU A 31 43.50 -36.96 -41.21
CA GLU A 31 43.62 -36.67 -39.77
C GLU A 31 42.28 -36.24 -39.16
N PHE A 32 41.52 -35.40 -39.87
CA PHE A 32 40.19 -34.99 -39.43
C PHE A 32 39.17 -36.12 -39.49
N GLU A 33 39.16 -36.94 -40.54
CA GLU A 33 38.23 -38.07 -40.69
C GLU A 33 38.45 -39.12 -39.59
N ALA A 34 39.70 -39.34 -39.18
CA ALA A 34 40.03 -40.21 -38.05
C ALA A 34 39.48 -39.67 -36.71
N LEU A 35 39.47 -38.34 -36.52
CA LEU A 35 38.97 -37.69 -35.31
C LEU A 35 37.45 -37.46 -35.33
N ALA A 36 36.88 -37.25 -36.50
CA ALA A 36 35.46 -36.99 -36.75
C ALA A 36 34.69 -38.29 -36.98
N SER A 37 34.97 -39.32 -36.17
CA SER A 37 34.23 -40.58 -36.26
C SER A 37 32.73 -40.34 -36.06
N PRO A 38 31.86 -41.19 -36.63
CA PRO A 38 30.41 -41.10 -36.40
C PRO A 38 30.04 -41.03 -34.92
N GLU A 39 30.76 -41.76 -34.07
CA GLU A 39 30.58 -41.74 -32.61
C GLU A 39 30.93 -40.38 -32.01
N ALA A 40 32.03 -39.75 -32.44
CA ALA A 40 32.43 -38.42 -31.96
C ALA A 40 31.42 -37.35 -32.38
N VAL A 41 30.89 -37.43 -33.61
CA VAL A 41 29.85 -36.52 -34.11
C VAL A 41 28.54 -36.69 -33.34
N LEU A 42 28.10 -37.94 -33.10
CA LEU A 42 26.90 -38.21 -32.31
C LEU A 42 27.06 -37.75 -30.86
N ALA A 43 28.24 -37.91 -30.27
CA ALA A 43 28.53 -37.41 -28.92
C ALA A 43 28.49 -35.87 -28.84
N LEU A 44 28.99 -35.18 -29.87
CA LEU A 44 28.87 -33.71 -30.01
C LEU A 44 27.42 -33.25 -30.13
N ILE A 45 26.62 -33.94 -30.93
CA ILE A 45 25.19 -33.64 -31.11
C ILE A 45 24.45 -33.84 -29.78
N ALA A 46 24.65 -34.99 -29.12
CA ALA A 46 24.01 -35.29 -27.84
C ALA A 46 24.37 -34.26 -26.77
N GLU A 47 25.63 -33.82 -26.72
CA GLU A 47 26.06 -32.78 -25.77
C GLU A 47 25.46 -31.41 -26.10
N SER A 48 25.36 -31.05 -27.39
CA SER A 48 24.68 -29.82 -27.84
C SER A 48 23.20 -29.82 -27.46
N GLU A 49 22.50 -30.94 -27.66
CA GLU A 49 21.10 -31.10 -27.25
C GLU A 49 20.93 -30.99 -25.73
N ARG A 50 21.84 -31.60 -24.96
CA ARG A 50 21.87 -31.51 -23.50
C ARG A 50 22.06 -30.07 -23.02
N LEU A 51 23.06 -29.36 -23.57
CA LEU A 51 23.34 -27.96 -23.26
C LEU A 51 22.17 -27.03 -23.67
N ASN A 52 21.52 -27.31 -24.80
CA ASN A 52 20.34 -26.56 -25.21
C ASN A 52 19.15 -26.77 -24.26
N ALA A 53 18.95 -27.99 -23.75
CA ALA A 53 17.93 -28.27 -22.74
C ALA A 53 18.24 -27.55 -21.41
N GLU A 54 19.49 -27.56 -20.96
CA GLU A 54 19.96 -26.84 -19.77
C GLU A 54 19.78 -25.31 -19.91
N ASN A 55 20.16 -24.73 -21.06
CA ASN A 55 19.95 -23.31 -21.34
C ASN A 55 18.46 -22.93 -21.31
N LYS A 56 17.57 -23.76 -21.88
CA LYS A 56 16.12 -23.53 -21.80
C LYS A 56 15.63 -23.53 -20.35
N GLN A 57 16.15 -24.42 -19.52
CA GLN A 57 15.80 -24.46 -18.10
C GLN A 57 16.29 -23.21 -17.35
N LEU A 58 17.51 -22.74 -17.63
CA LEU A 58 18.05 -21.51 -17.05
C LEU A 58 17.24 -20.27 -17.46
N ILE A 59 16.87 -20.15 -18.73
CA ILE A 59 16.01 -19.06 -19.22
C ILE A 59 14.65 -19.10 -18.52
N LEU A 60 14.04 -20.28 -18.38
CA LEU A 60 12.79 -20.42 -17.63
C LEU A 60 12.96 -20.02 -16.16
N LEU A 61 14.06 -20.42 -15.52
CA LEU A 61 14.35 -20.04 -14.13
C LEU A 61 14.54 -18.52 -13.98
N GLU A 62 15.22 -17.87 -14.92
CA GLU A 62 15.45 -16.42 -14.92
C GLU A 62 14.14 -15.66 -15.20
N CYS A 63 13.39 -16.09 -16.21
CA CYS A 63 12.10 -15.47 -16.56
C CYS A 63 11.06 -15.66 -15.46
N TYR A 64 10.89 -16.85 -14.89
CA TYR A 64 9.85 -17.10 -13.88
C TYR A 64 10.31 -16.82 -12.45
N GLY A 65 11.57 -17.07 -12.09
CA GLY A 65 12.10 -16.80 -10.75
C GLY A 65 12.28 -15.30 -10.47
N GLY A 66 12.77 -14.54 -11.45
CA GLY A 66 12.94 -13.08 -11.33
C GLY A 66 11.61 -12.33 -11.34
N THR A 67 10.70 -12.68 -12.25
CA THR A 67 9.39 -12.02 -12.32
C THR A 67 8.44 -12.43 -11.19
N ALA A 68 8.45 -13.69 -10.74
CA ALA A 68 7.62 -14.11 -9.61
C ALA A 68 8.05 -13.45 -8.31
N GLN A 69 9.35 -13.37 -8.02
CA GLN A 69 9.83 -12.70 -6.81
C GLN A 69 9.53 -11.19 -6.84
N ALA A 70 9.69 -10.53 -8.00
CA ALA A 70 9.31 -9.13 -8.16
C ALA A 70 7.80 -8.92 -7.95
N ALA A 71 6.96 -9.80 -8.50
CA ALA A 71 5.52 -9.75 -8.31
C ALA A 71 5.10 -9.97 -6.84
N ILE A 72 5.76 -10.90 -6.12
CA ILE A 72 5.55 -11.13 -4.69
C ILE A 72 5.90 -9.88 -3.88
N ASN A 73 7.04 -9.25 -4.17
CA ASN A 73 7.48 -8.04 -3.47
C ASN A 73 6.49 -6.88 -3.69
N LEU A 74 6.03 -6.68 -4.94
CA LEU A 74 5.03 -5.65 -5.27
C LEU A 74 3.68 -5.90 -4.61
N LEU A 75 3.25 -7.17 -4.50
CA LEU A 75 2.03 -7.53 -3.78
C LEU A 75 2.15 -7.24 -2.28
N ALA A 76 3.28 -7.56 -1.66
CA ALA A 76 3.54 -7.28 -0.25
C ALA A 76 3.55 -5.77 0.03
N GLU A 77 4.20 -4.98 -0.84
CA GLU A 77 4.25 -3.52 -0.73
C GLU A 77 2.86 -2.89 -0.88
N ARG A 78 2.04 -3.37 -1.84
CA ARG A 78 0.65 -2.95 -2.00
C ARG A 78 -0.17 -3.22 -0.72
N ASP A 79 -0.02 -4.40 -0.12
CA ASP A 79 -0.78 -4.76 1.07
C ASP A 79 -0.37 -3.92 2.28
N GLN A 80 0.93 -3.60 2.41
CA GLN A 80 1.42 -2.64 3.40
C GLN A 80 0.82 -1.25 3.20
N LEU A 81 0.88 -0.71 1.98
CA LEU A 81 0.34 0.61 1.66
C LEU A 81 -1.17 0.69 1.93
N LYS A 82 -1.90 -0.40 1.68
CA LYS A 82 -3.33 -0.47 2.00
C LYS A 82 -3.59 -0.38 3.50
N ALA A 83 -2.80 -1.09 4.31
CA ALA A 83 -2.90 -1.02 5.77
C ALA A 83 -2.55 0.39 6.31
N GLU A 84 -1.55 1.04 5.71
CA GLU A 84 -1.18 2.42 6.07
C GLU A 84 -2.27 3.43 5.69
N LEU A 85 -2.93 3.26 4.54
CA LEU A 85 -4.05 4.08 4.10
C LEU A 85 -5.23 3.95 5.07
N GLU A 86 -5.63 2.73 5.44
CA GLU A 86 -6.72 2.49 6.40
C GLU A 86 -6.42 3.13 7.77
N LYS A 87 -5.16 3.07 8.22
CA LYS A 87 -4.71 3.74 9.45
C LYS A 87 -4.81 5.26 9.33
N ALA A 88 -4.38 5.83 8.20
CA ALA A 88 -4.46 7.28 7.97
C ALA A 88 -5.91 7.77 7.92
N GLU A 89 -6.82 7.02 7.30
CA GLU A 89 -8.26 7.33 7.29
C GLU A 89 -8.86 7.33 8.71
N LEU A 90 -8.49 6.34 9.53
CA LEU A 90 -8.94 6.30 10.93
C LEU A 90 -8.44 7.52 11.72
N ILE A 91 -7.16 7.86 11.58
CA ILE A 91 -6.57 9.05 12.23
C ILE A 91 -7.31 10.32 11.77
N GLY A 92 -7.56 10.46 10.47
CA GLY A 92 -8.29 11.59 9.90
C GLY A 92 -9.71 11.70 10.48
N ARG A 93 -10.44 10.59 10.58
CA ARG A 93 -11.78 10.56 11.19
C ARG A 93 -11.76 10.96 12.66
N ILE A 94 -10.79 10.47 13.43
CA ILE A 94 -10.64 10.83 14.85
C ILE A 94 -10.32 12.32 14.98
N ALA A 95 -9.42 12.86 14.14
CA ALA A 95 -9.06 14.27 14.15
C ALA A 95 -10.27 15.18 13.84
N CYS A 96 -11.05 14.87 12.80
CA CYS A 96 -12.26 15.64 12.48
C CYS A 96 -13.30 15.58 13.62
N ASN A 97 -13.44 14.43 14.28
CA ASN A 97 -14.33 14.31 15.43
C ASN A 97 -13.83 15.12 16.64
N PHE A 98 -12.51 15.23 16.81
CA PHE A 98 -11.90 16.02 17.88
C PHE A 98 -12.13 17.52 17.69
N ASP A 99 -11.98 18.03 16.46
CA ASP A 99 -12.25 19.44 16.16
C ASP A 99 -13.72 19.80 16.42
N GLY A 100 -14.66 18.93 16.04
CA GLY A 100 -16.08 19.11 16.36
C GLY A 100 -16.35 19.06 17.86
N TYR A 101 -15.73 18.13 18.60
CA TYR A 101 -15.87 18.07 20.05
C TYR A 101 -15.31 19.31 20.76
N LYS A 102 -14.18 19.84 20.26
CA LYS A 102 -13.58 21.07 20.78
C LYS A 102 -14.50 22.27 20.59
N ALA A 103 -15.10 22.42 19.41
CA ALA A 103 -16.07 23.49 19.16
C ALA A 103 -17.25 23.45 20.15
N VAL A 104 -17.79 22.26 20.45
CA VAL A 104 -18.86 22.07 21.44
C VAL A 104 -18.39 22.43 22.87
N LEU A 105 -17.14 22.13 23.23
CA LEU A 105 -16.59 22.54 24.52
C LEU A 105 -16.45 24.06 24.62
N ASP A 106 -15.96 24.71 23.57
CA ASP A 106 -15.81 26.16 23.49
C ASP A 106 -17.19 26.85 23.60
N GLU A 107 -18.20 26.36 22.87
CA GLU A 107 -19.59 26.84 22.97
C GLU A 107 -20.17 26.67 24.38
N ARG A 108 -19.93 25.53 25.03
CA ARG A 108 -20.38 25.28 26.41
C ARG A 108 -19.74 26.28 27.39
N ASP A 109 -18.45 26.55 27.22
CA ASP A 109 -17.72 27.45 28.13
C ASP A 109 -18.18 28.90 27.93
N GLN A 110 -18.49 29.30 26.70
CA GLN A 110 -19.15 30.57 26.42
C GLN A 110 -20.54 30.67 27.09
N LEU A 111 -21.40 29.67 26.92
CA LEU A 111 -22.74 29.66 27.52
C LEU A 111 -22.70 29.68 29.05
N LYS A 112 -21.69 29.09 29.68
CA LYS A 112 -21.50 29.19 31.13
C LYS A 112 -21.18 30.61 31.55
N ALA A 113 -20.27 31.28 30.84
CA ALA A 113 -19.93 32.68 31.12
C ALA A 113 -21.15 33.60 30.96
N GLU A 114 -21.92 33.45 29.87
CA GLU A 114 -23.15 34.23 29.65
C GLU A 114 -24.21 33.98 30.72
N ASN A 115 -24.36 32.74 31.20
CA ASN A 115 -25.29 32.42 32.29
C ASN A 115 -24.85 33.02 33.64
N GLU A 116 -23.55 33.06 33.92
CA GLU A 116 -23.01 33.70 35.13
C GLU A 116 -23.22 35.23 35.09
N GLU A 117 -23.02 35.86 33.94
CA GLU A 117 -23.32 37.27 33.72
C GLU A 117 -24.82 37.56 33.89
N LEU A 118 -25.68 36.73 33.29
CA LEU A 118 -27.13 36.88 33.42
C LEU A 118 -27.60 36.68 34.86
N ALA A 119 -27.06 35.69 35.58
CA ALA A 119 -27.36 35.47 37.00
C ALA A 119 -26.95 36.67 37.87
N THR A 120 -25.81 37.29 37.54
CA THR A 120 -25.34 38.51 38.19
C THR A 120 -26.27 39.68 37.91
N ALA A 121 -26.62 39.92 36.64
CA ALA A 121 -27.54 40.98 36.25
C ALA A 121 -28.94 40.81 36.88
N MET A 122 -29.46 39.58 36.92
CA MET A 122 -30.72 39.24 37.59
C MET A 122 -30.66 39.58 39.09
N SER A 123 -29.57 39.21 39.76
CA SER A 123 -29.36 39.50 41.18
C SER A 123 -29.28 41.00 41.44
N GLU A 124 -28.65 41.76 40.54
CA GLU A 124 -28.59 43.21 40.63
C GLU A 124 -29.98 43.85 40.48
N ILE A 125 -30.76 43.46 39.47
CA ILE A 125 -32.16 43.92 39.28
C ILE A 125 -32.99 43.67 40.53
N LEU A 126 -32.90 42.47 41.12
CA LEU A 126 -33.59 42.13 42.36
C LEU A 126 -33.17 43.01 43.54
N ARG A 127 -31.91 43.46 43.58
CA ARG A 127 -31.39 44.35 44.64
C ARG A 127 -31.88 45.79 44.51
N VAL A 128 -32.00 46.32 43.29
CA VAL A 128 -32.44 47.71 43.04
C VAL A 128 -33.95 47.87 42.91
N THR A 129 -34.73 46.78 42.93
CA THR A 129 -36.20 46.83 42.90
C THR A 129 -36.74 46.65 44.32
N PRO A 130 -37.05 47.72 45.10
CA PRO A 130 -37.56 47.59 46.46
C PRO A 130 -39.01 47.07 46.50
N MET A 131 -39.66 46.94 45.33
CA MET A 131 -41.08 46.59 45.17
C MET A 131 -41.33 45.21 44.55
N GLY A 132 -40.34 44.29 44.54
CA GLY A 132 -40.52 42.97 43.93
C GLY A 132 -41.29 41.96 44.80
N LEU A 133 -41.01 41.92 46.11
CA LEU A 133 -41.58 40.91 47.01
C LEU A 133 -43.05 41.20 47.39
N GLU A 134 -43.40 42.47 47.61
CA GLU A 134 -44.79 42.86 47.92
C GLU A 134 -45.69 42.82 46.67
N ALA A 135 -45.19 43.24 45.51
CA ALA A 135 -45.96 43.20 44.26
C ALA A 135 -46.19 41.76 43.76
N PHE A 136 -45.19 40.86 43.89
CA PHE A 136 -45.41 39.44 43.62
C PHE A 136 -46.34 38.77 44.64
N GLY A 137 -46.25 39.14 45.91
CA GLY A 137 -47.17 38.69 46.95
C GLY A 137 -48.62 39.07 46.65
N ILE A 138 -48.85 40.32 46.25
CA ILE A 138 -50.19 40.82 45.86
C ILE A 138 -50.67 40.17 44.55
N ALA A 139 -49.81 39.99 43.55
CA ALA A 139 -50.18 39.32 42.30
C ALA A 139 -50.51 37.83 42.50
N ALA A 140 -49.77 37.13 43.37
CA ALA A 140 -50.06 35.74 43.72
C ALA A 140 -51.35 35.59 44.55
N LEU A 141 -51.63 36.52 45.47
CA LEU A 141 -52.90 36.59 46.21
C LEU A 141 -54.08 36.85 45.27
N ALA A 142 -53.96 37.83 44.36
CA ALA A 142 -55.00 38.16 43.39
C ALA A 142 -55.29 37.00 42.41
N LEU A 143 -54.25 36.25 42.01
CA LEU A 143 -54.42 35.04 41.16
C LEU A 143 -55.02 33.86 41.94
N GLY A 144 -54.71 33.70 43.22
CA GLY A 144 -55.36 32.73 44.10
C GLY A 144 -56.85 33.01 44.30
N GLU A 145 -57.23 34.27 44.48
CA GLU A 145 -58.64 34.69 44.61
C GLU A 145 -59.43 34.58 43.29
N LEU A 146 -58.78 34.80 42.15
CA LEU A 146 -59.36 34.56 40.82
C LEU A 146 -59.54 33.07 40.48
N GLY A 147 -58.73 32.19 41.09
CA GLY A 147 -58.85 30.74 40.93
C GLY A 147 -60.03 30.13 41.69
N VAL A 148 -60.40 30.69 42.84
CA VAL A 148 -61.52 30.18 43.67
C VAL A 148 -62.89 30.61 43.13
N ASN A 149 -62.99 31.78 42.47
CA ASN A 149 -64.26 32.28 41.95
C ASN A 149 -64.75 31.64 40.63
N LYS A 150 -63.95 30.75 40.00
CA LYS A 150 -64.37 30.03 38.79
C LYS A 150 -65.04 28.67 39.07
N GLU A 151 -65.06 28.19 40.32
CA GLU A 151 -65.75 26.94 40.67
C GLU A 151 -67.14 27.14 41.31
N VAL A 152 -67.60 28.39 41.51
CA VAL A 152 -68.94 28.68 42.07
C VAL A 152 -69.70 29.64 41.16
N GLN A 153 -70.04 29.17 39.97
CA GLN A 153 -71.23 29.60 39.22
C GLN A 153 -71.52 28.55 38.14
N SER A 154 -72.14 27.46 38.61
CA SER A 154 -73.06 26.65 37.80
C SER A 154 -74.31 27.46 37.47
#